data_AF-A0A819JW74-F1
#
_entry.id   AF-A0A819JW74-F1
#
_cell.length_a   1.000
_cell.length_b   1.000
_cell.length_c   1.000
_cell.angle_alpha   90.00
_cell.angle_beta   90.00
_cell.angle_gamma   90.00
#
_symmetry.space_group_name_H-M   'P 1'
#
loop_
_entity.id
_entity.type
_entity.pdbx_description
1 polymer ?
#
loop_
_entity_poly.entity_id
_entity_poly.type
_entity_poly.pdbx_seq_one_letter_code
_entity_poly.pdbx_strand_id
1 'polypeptide(L)'
;MDSKVLILVDHLNPRFLTVGTQQSLHDLCASDHILLDGTFKSCPEPCAQLYTVHIQSPTLNSTVSVLYSLLPNKTKNMYKLFYNELITVTLKHDLVLNPRFITVNFEQGAISALKHIFPGATLKGCNFHHNQCLFKKIQELGLQRDYYDSSPDDPTSVKSLFKQTAALAFMPMSEIHDLWCGIDKFDHIPHAQQFFDYFTDTWWMKAVYFTEPYGITIILMVQGLQMDWRGGIID
;
A
#
# COMPACT_ATOMS: atom_id res chain seq x y z
N MET A 1 23.70 12.85 -23.88
CA MET A 1 22.51 13.02 -23.02
C MET A 1 23.04 13.02 -21.60
N ASP A 2 23.17 14.21 -21.02
CA ASP A 2 23.68 14.39 -19.66
C ASP A 2 22.62 13.91 -18.67
N SER A 3 22.58 12.59 -18.44
CA SER A 3 21.85 11.97 -17.34
C SER A 3 22.56 12.35 -16.04
N LYS A 4 22.42 13.62 -15.62
CA LYS A 4 22.89 14.08 -14.30
C LYS A 4 22.04 13.37 -13.26
N VAL A 5 22.52 12.21 -12.81
CA VAL A 5 22.12 11.60 -11.55
C VAL A 5 22.37 12.66 -10.49
N LEU A 6 21.31 13.16 -9.87
CA LEU A 6 21.48 13.98 -8.67
C LEU A 6 20.20 14.00 -7.87
N ILE A 7 20.07 13.00 -7.01
CA ILE A 7 19.91 13.24 -5.59
C ILE A 7 20.86 12.25 -4.90
N LEU A 8 21.70 12.75 -4.01
CA LEU A 8 22.38 11.97 -2.97
C LEU A 8 22.20 12.81 -1.71
N VAL A 9 21.08 12.62 -1.02
CA VAL A 9 20.97 13.14 0.33
C VAL A 9 21.59 12.10 1.24
N ASP A 10 22.68 12.48 1.90
CA ASP A 10 23.25 11.76 3.04
C ASP A 10 23.03 12.59 4.30
N HIS A 11 22.11 12.14 5.16
CA HIS A 11 21.99 12.70 6.50
C HIS A 11 22.96 11.99 7.43
N LEU A 12 23.96 12.70 7.94
CA LEU A 12 24.98 12.06 8.79
C LEU A 12 24.42 11.40 10.06
N ASN A 13 23.19 11.74 10.48
CA ASN A 13 22.50 11.06 11.57
C ASN A 13 20.96 11.28 11.58
N PRO A 14 20.11 10.25 11.36
CA PRO A 14 20.42 8.91 10.87
C PRO A 14 20.74 8.89 9.35
N ARG A 15 21.71 8.05 8.94
CA ARG A 15 22.15 7.89 7.54
C ARG A 15 21.14 7.16 6.69
N PHE A 16 20.54 7.88 5.76
CA PHE A 16 19.83 7.31 4.63
C PHE A 16 20.35 7.92 3.34
N LEU A 17 20.28 7.16 2.24
CA LEU A 17 20.74 7.57 0.92
C LEU A 17 19.58 7.50 -0.06
N THR A 18 19.22 8.62 -0.66
CA THR A 18 18.22 8.65 -1.75
C THR A 18 18.89 8.93 -3.08
N VAL A 19 18.60 8.11 -4.09
CA VAL A 19 19.08 8.22 -5.47
C VAL A 19 17.91 8.52 -6.39
N GLY A 20 18.12 9.50 -7.27
CA GLY A 20 17.17 9.93 -8.29
C GLY A 20 17.82 10.83 -9.34
N THR A 21 17.05 11.23 -10.35
CA THR A 21 17.44 12.25 -11.32
C THR A 21 16.63 13.53 -11.11
N GLN A 22 17.13 14.66 -11.61
CA GLN A 22 16.33 15.90 -11.60
C GLN A 22 15.01 15.72 -12.35
N GLN A 23 15.00 15.02 -13.49
CA GLN A 23 13.76 14.69 -14.19
C GLN A 23 12.80 13.89 -13.32
N SER A 24 13.30 12.94 -12.52
CA SER A 24 12.49 12.16 -11.58
C SER A 24 11.80 13.04 -10.53
N LEU A 25 12.46 14.12 -10.07
CA LEU A 25 11.83 15.10 -9.17
C LEU A 25 10.72 15.89 -9.85
N HIS A 26 10.94 16.32 -11.09
CA HIS A 26 9.91 17.00 -11.88
C HIS A 26 8.69 16.10 -12.08
N ASP A 27 8.92 14.85 -12.51
CA ASP A 27 7.85 13.89 -12.74
C ASP A 27 7.10 13.55 -11.44
N LEU A 28 7.82 13.45 -10.32
CA LEU A 28 7.24 13.26 -9.00
C LEU A 28 6.34 14.42 -8.59
N CYS A 29 6.80 15.67 -8.72
CA CYS A 29 6.04 16.85 -8.29
C CYS A 29 4.88 17.18 -9.25
N ALA A 30 4.94 16.72 -10.50
CA ALA A 30 3.86 16.83 -11.46
C ALA A 30 2.76 15.76 -11.27
N SER A 31 3.00 14.75 -10.44
CA SER A 31 2.06 13.63 -10.26
C SER A 31 1.07 13.89 -9.13
N ASP A 32 -0.22 13.75 -9.42
CA ASP A 32 -1.29 13.78 -8.42
C ASP A 32 -1.30 12.53 -7.54
N HIS A 33 -0.74 11.41 -8.00
CA HIS A 33 -0.78 10.12 -7.32
C HIS A 33 0.59 9.47 -7.27
N ILE A 34 1.13 9.38 -6.06
CA ILE A 34 2.40 8.71 -5.79
C ILE A 34 2.16 7.36 -5.09
N LEU A 35 3.04 6.40 -5.34
CA LEU A 35 3.03 5.11 -4.66
C LEU A 35 4.35 4.91 -3.92
N LEU A 36 4.28 4.35 -2.72
CA LEU A 36 5.41 4.18 -1.83
C LEU A 36 5.53 2.72 -1.40
N ASP A 37 6.70 2.14 -1.61
CA ASP A 37 6.93 0.72 -1.30
C ASP A 37 8.29 0.47 -0.65
N GLY A 38 8.32 -0.41 0.34
CA GLY A 38 9.52 -0.83 1.05
C GLY A 38 9.84 -2.29 0.76
N THR A 39 11.02 -2.56 0.19
CA THR A 39 11.53 -3.93 -0.03
C THR A 39 12.72 -4.24 0.86
N PHE A 40 12.76 -5.48 1.35
CA PHE A 40 13.69 -5.89 2.42
C PHE A 40 14.73 -6.90 1.95
N LYS A 41 14.35 -7.84 1.07
CA LYS A 41 15.22 -8.93 0.63
C LYS A 41 16.41 -8.45 -0.20
N SER A 42 16.32 -7.24 -0.76
CA SER A 42 17.32 -6.65 -1.65
C SER A 42 18.05 -5.46 -1.01
N CYS A 43 17.88 -5.25 0.30
CA CYS A 43 18.50 -4.12 0.99
C CYS A 43 19.91 -4.50 1.49
N PRO A 44 20.96 -3.75 1.12
CA PRO A 44 22.30 -3.97 1.65
C PRO A 44 22.39 -3.60 3.13
N GLU A 45 23.12 -4.40 3.91
CA GLU A 45 23.52 -3.99 5.25
C GLU A 45 24.40 -2.72 5.18
N PRO A 46 24.26 -1.76 6.13
CA PRO A 46 23.49 -1.83 7.38
C PRO A 46 22.04 -1.30 7.27
N CYS A 47 21.50 -1.12 6.07
CA CYS A 47 20.17 -0.54 5.90
C CYS A 47 19.06 -1.59 6.13
N ALA A 48 17.93 -1.16 6.69
CA ALA A 48 16.81 -2.04 7.02
C ALA A 48 15.83 -2.25 5.86
N GLN A 49 15.80 -1.32 4.89
CA GLN A 49 14.95 -1.42 3.71
C GLN A 49 15.44 -0.54 2.56
N LEU A 50 15.14 -0.99 1.34
CA LEU A 50 15.10 -0.14 0.16
C LEU A 50 13.66 0.38 0.03
N TYR A 51 13.48 1.68 0.25
CA TYR A 51 12.24 2.40 0.13
C TYR A 51 12.17 3.11 -1.23
N THR A 52 11.11 2.88 -1.98
CA THR A 52 10.98 3.32 -3.37
C THR A 52 9.77 4.21 -3.53
N VAL A 53 9.92 5.26 -4.33
CA VAL A 53 8.85 6.19 -4.70
C VAL A 53 8.54 5.98 -6.16
N HIS A 54 7.26 5.80 -6.46
CA HIS A 54 6.76 5.53 -7.79
C HIS A 54 5.70 6.54 -8.18
N ILE A 55 5.54 6.70 -9.48
CA ILE A 55 4.45 7.47 -10.10
C ILE A 55 3.81 6.63 -11.19
N GLN A 56 2.58 6.99 -11.56
CA GLN A 56 1.99 6.50 -12.79
C GLN A 56 2.52 7.32 -13.97
N SER A 57 3.27 6.66 -14.86
CA SER A 57 3.77 7.27 -16.09
C SER A 57 2.63 7.38 -17.12
N PRO A 58 2.24 8.59 -17.55
CA PRO A 58 1.21 8.75 -18.58
C PRO A 58 1.68 8.21 -19.94
N THR A 59 2.98 8.27 -20.20
CA THR A 59 3.56 7.86 -21.50
C THR A 59 3.70 6.35 -21.62
N LEU A 60 4.07 5.65 -20.55
CA LEU A 60 4.25 4.20 -20.54
C LEU A 60 2.98 3.44 -20.13
N ASN A 61 1.95 4.17 -19.67
CA ASN A 61 0.74 3.60 -19.07
C ASN A 61 1.08 2.54 -18.00
N SER A 62 2.10 2.81 -17.19
CA SER A 62 2.64 1.88 -16.21
C SER A 62 3.14 2.63 -14.97
N THR A 63 3.28 1.89 -13.86
CA THR A 63 3.93 2.43 -12.66
C THR A 63 5.45 2.35 -12.82
N VAL A 64 6.13 3.46 -12.57
CA VAL A 64 7.59 3.54 -12.64
C VAL A 64 8.18 4.08 -11.35
N SER A 65 9.28 3.48 -10.92
CA SER A 65 10.09 3.98 -9.80
C SER A 65 10.86 5.23 -10.24
N VAL A 66 10.70 6.31 -9.49
CA VAL A 66 11.39 7.58 -9.73
C VAL A 66 12.47 7.87 -8.68
N LEU A 67 12.33 7.34 -7.46
CA LEU A 67 13.33 7.48 -6.40
C LEU A 67 13.56 6.15 -5.69
N TYR A 68 14.81 5.95 -5.25
CA TYR A 68 15.26 4.79 -4.51
C TYR A 68 16.00 5.26 -3.26
N SER A 69 15.55 4.85 -2.08
CA SER A 69 16.09 5.30 -0.80
C SER A 69 16.48 4.13 0.09
N LEU A 70 17.72 4.11 0.57
CA LEU A 70 18.18 3.14 1.56
C LEU A 70 17.93 3.71 2.95
N LEU A 71 16.96 3.16 3.68
CA LEU A 71 16.61 3.63 5.03
C LEU A 71 17.21 2.70 6.10
N PRO A 72 17.79 3.27 7.18
CA PRO A 72 18.47 2.50 8.22
C PRO A 72 17.52 1.80 9.20
N ASN A 73 16.27 2.25 9.30
CA ASN A 73 15.23 1.63 10.12
C ASN A 73 13.83 1.98 9.59
N LYS A 74 12.79 1.43 10.23
CA LYS A 74 11.38 1.59 9.83
C LYS A 74 10.56 2.37 10.86
N THR A 75 11.23 3.25 11.62
CA THR A 75 10.54 4.03 12.64
C THR A 75 9.74 5.17 12.00
N LYS A 76 8.64 5.57 12.62
CA LYS A 76 7.88 6.76 12.23
C LYS A 76 8.77 8.00 12.05
N ASN A 77 9.75 8.19 12.94
CA ASN A 77 10.67 9.32 12.86
C ASN A 77 11.55 9.24 11.61
N MET A 78 11.98 8.04 11.22
CA MET A 78 12.77 7.87 10.00
C MET A 78 11.97 8.23 8.75
N TYR A 79 10.71 7.79 8.65
CA TYR A 79 9.84 8.20 7.54
C TYR A 79 9.58 9.70 7.53
N LYS A 80 9.34 10.31 8.69
CA LYS A 80 9.18 11.77 8.78
C LYS A 80 10.41 12.51 8.27
N LEU A 81 11.61 12.07 8.64
CA LEU A 81 12.85 12.67 8.15
C LEU A 81 12.98 12.49 6.64
N PHE A 82 12.74 11.29 6.12
CA PHE A 82 12.77 11.02 4.67
C PHE A 82 11.82 11.93 3.89
N TYR A 83 10.55 12.04 4.29
CA TYR A 83 9.59 12.88 3.58
C TYR A 83 9.89 14.38 3.70
N ASN A 84 10.34 14.87 4.86
CA ASN A 84 10.75 16.27 5.02
C ASN A 84 11.95 16.62 4.14
N GLU A 85 12.92 15.71 4.04
CA GLU A 85 14.06 15.95 3.18
C GLU A 85 13.64 15.93 1.71
N LEU A 86 12.75 15.02 1.32
CA LEU A 86 12.22 15.01 -0.04
C LEU A 86 11.55 16.35 -0.39
N ILE A 87 10.73 16.91 0.52
CA ILE A 87 10.16 18.25 0.37
C ILE A 87 11.27 19.30 0.24
N THR A 88 12.26 19.26 1.15
CA THR A 88 13.38 20.21 1.16
C THR A 88 14.15 20.19 -0.17
N VAL A 89 14.42 19.01 -0.72
CA VAL A 89 15.09 18.86 -2.01
C VAL A 89 14.21 19.38 -3.14
N THR A 90 12.91 19.07 -3.16
CA THR A 90 12.01 19.62 -4.20
C THR A 90 11.98 21.14 -4.20
N LEU A 91 11.92 21.76 -3.01
CA LEU A 91 11.94 23.22 -2.86
C LEU A 91 13.26 23.85 -3.30
N LYS A 92 14.41 23.20 -3.05
CA LYS A 92 15.73 23.64 -3.56
C LYS A 92 15.81 23.67 -5.09
N HIS A 93 14.93 22.93 -5.77
CA HIS A 93 14.81 22.89 -7.22
C HIS A 93 13.60 23.68 -7.74
N ASP A 94 13.02 24.57 -6.92
CA ASP A 94 11.83 25.38 -7.26
C ASP A 94 10.59 24.53 -7.60
N LEU A 95 10.48 23.34 -7.01
CA LEU A 95 9.35 22.42 -7.16
C LEU A 95 8.55 22.31 -5.86
N VAL A 96 7.26 22.01 -6.00
CA VAL A 96 6.35 21.78 -4.86
C VAL A 96 5.82 20.36 -4.94
N LEU A 97 6.18 19.54 -3.95
CA LEU A 97 5.60 18.21 -3.78
C LEU A 97 4.27 18.30 -3.02
N ASN A 98 3.15 18.15 -3.73
CA ASN A 98 1.81 18.20 -3.15
C ASN A 98 0.88 17.14 -3.76
N PRO A 99 1.12 15.84 -3.49
CA PRO A 99 0.31 14.76 -4.05
C PRO A 99 -1.12 14.81 -3.51
N ARG A 100 -2.10 14.62 -4.38
CA ARG A 100 -3.51 14.47 -3.98
C ARG A 100 -3.77 13.09 -3.37
N PHE A 101 -3.10 12.07 -3.90
CA PHE A 101 -3.24 10.68 -3.49
C PHE A 101 -1.88 10.05 -3.19
N ILE A 102 -1.81 9.27 -2.12
CA ILE A 102 -0.60 8.53 -1.76
C ILE A 102 -1.00 7.08 -1.50
N THR A 103 -0.57 6.16 -2.36
CA THR A 103 -0.68 4.72 -2.09
C THR A 103 0.52 4.26 -1.28
N VAL A 104 0.30 3.61 -0.14
CA VAL A 104 1.36 3.09 0.72
C VAL A 104 1.03 1.68 1.20
N ASN A 105 2.04 0.89 1.52
CA ASN A 105 1.86 -0.36 2.24
C ASN A 105 1.28 -0.12 3.65
N PHE A 106 0.82 -1.19 4.31
CA PHE A 106 0.14 -1.11 5.61
C PHE A 106 1.10 -0.89 6.80
N GLU A 107 2.24 -0.24 6.58
CA GLU A 107 3.21 0.00 7.63
C GLU A 107 2.84 1.25 8.45
N GLN A 108 2.51 1.04 9.72
CA GLN A 108 2.00 2.10 10.61
C GLN A 108 2.98 3.27 10.77
N GLY A 109 4.29 3.00 10.73
CA GLY A 109 5.34 4.03 10.78
C GLY A 109 5.25 5.01 9.61
N ALA A 110 5.20 4.48 8.39
CA ALA A 110 5.05 5.24 7.15
C ALA A 110 3.70 5.98 7.11
N ILE A 111 2.60 5.28 7.40
CA ILE A 111 1.25 5.87 7.41
C ILE A 111 1.17 7.06 8.39
N SER A 112 1.69 6.88 9.61
CA SER A 112 1.64 7.94 10.63
C SER A 112 2.51 9.13 10.27
N ALA A 113 3.63 8.91 9.58
CA ALA A 113 4.48 9.98 9.08
C ALA A 113 3.80 10.73 7.93
N LEU A 114 3.20 10.02 6.97
CA LEU A 114 2.49 10.62 5.84
C LEU A 114 1.31 11.49 6.30
N LYS A 115 0.48 11.02 7.23
CA LYS A 115 -0.63 11.82 7.80
C LYS A 115 -0.16 13.14 8.41
N HIS A 116 1.07 13.15 8.94
CA HIS A 116 1.65 14.34 9.57
C HIS A 116 2.28 15.29 8.54
N ILE A 117 2.97 14.74 7.52
CA ILE A 117 3.70 15.53 6.53
C ILE A 117 2.79 16.03 5.39
N PHE A 118 1.83 15.20 4.97
CA PHE A 118 0.88 15.50 3.89
C PHE A 118 -0.56 15.41 4.41
N PRO A 119 -0.99 16.28 5.36
CA PRO A 119 -2.32 16.19 5.96
C PRO A 119 -3.47 16.41 4.97
N GLY A 120 -3.21 17.07 3.83
CA GLY A 120 -4.19 17.27 2.76
C GLY A 120 -4.28 16.12 1.73
N ALA A 121 -3.34 15.18 1.76
CA ALA A 121 -3.33 14.06 0.82
C ALA A 121 -4.27 12.94 1.29
N THR A 122 -4.99 12.34 0.34
CA THR A 122 -5.78 11.14 0.61
C THR A 122 -4.85 9.92 0.58
N LEU A 123 -4.65 9.30 1.74
CA LEU A 123 -3.88 8.07 1.83
C LEU A 123 -4.72 6.87 1.39
N LYS A 124 -4.06 5.97 0.67
CA LYS A 124 -4.62 4.76 0.07
C LYS A 124 -3.72 3.57 0.47
N GLY A 125 -4.24 2.55 1.14
CA GLY A 125 -3.62 1.23 1.24
C GLY A 125 -3.36 0.53 -0.11
N CYS A 126 -2.27 -0.22 -0.20
CA CYS A 126 -1.92 -0.93 -1.43
C CYS A 126 -2.77 -2.20 -1.64
N ASN A 127 -3.56 -2.26 -2.73
CA ASN A 127 -4.41 -3.41 -3.05
C ASN A 127 -3.63 -4.73 -3.24
N PHE A 128 -2.41 -4.65 -3.77
CA PHE A 128 -1.54 -5.82 -3.91
C PHE A 128 -1.23 -6.44 -2.54
N HIS A 129 -0.83 -5.61 -1.57
CA HIS A 129 -0.54 -6.06 -0.21
C HIS A 129 -1.81 -6.52 0.52
N HIS A 130 -2.96 -5.90 0.27
CA HIS A 130 -4.25 -6.34 0.79
C HIS A 130 -4.57 -7.77 0.32
N ASN A 131 -4.51 -8.01 -0.99
CA ASN A 131 -4.75 -9.32 -1.57
C ASN A 131 -3.75 -10.38 -1.10
N GLN A 132 -2.48 -10.00 -0.89
CA GLN A 132 -1.51 -10.90 -0.27
C GLN A 132 -1.93 -11.31 1.14
N CYS A 133 -2.40 -10.38 1.97
CA CYS A 133 -2.83 -10.68 3.33
C CYS A 133 -4.07 -11.58 3.34
N LEU A 134 -5.05 -11.32 2.47
CA LEU A 134 -6.20 -12.21 2.29
C LEU A 134 -5.76 -13.61 1.87
N PHE A 135 -4.87 -13.71 0.89
CA PHE A 135 -4.39 -15.01 0.43
C PHE A 135 -3.60 -15.74 1.51
N LYS A 136 -2.80 -15.02 2.30
CA LYS A 136 -2.12 -15.59 3.46
C LYS A 136 -3.12 -16.14 4.48
N LYS A 137 -4.23 -15.45 4.71
CA LYS A 137 -5.29 -15.97 5.59
C LYS A 137 -5.89 -17.27 5.04
N ILE A 138 -6.12 -17.37 3.73
CA ILE A 138 -6.53 -18.63 3.07
C ILE A 138 -5.52 -19.75 3.37
N GLN A 139 -4.21 -19.46 3.31
CA GLN A 139 -3.16 -20.43 3.63
C GLN A 139 -3.17 -20.84 5.10
N GLU A 140 -3.31 -19.88 6.03
CA GLU A 140 -3.37 -20.13 7.47
C GLU A 140 -4.57 -21.00 7.88
N LEU A 141 -5.68 -20.89 7.15
CA LEU A 141 -6.88 -21.71 7.36
C LEU A 141 -6.80 -23.09 6.68
N GLY A 142 -5.68 -23.42 6.04
CA GLY A 142 -5.49 -24.71 5.35
C GLY A 142 -6.19 -24.82 3.99
N LEU A 143 -6.82 -23.74 3.51
CA LEU A 143 -7.65 -23.72 2.30
C LEU A 143 -6.84 -23.51 1.00
N GLN A 144 -5.51 -23.55 1.07
CA GLN A 144 -4.65 -23.28 -0.08
C GLN A 144 -4.84 -24.31 -1.21
N ARG A 145 -4.98 -25.60 -0.89
CA ARG A 145 -5.22 -26.63 -1.91
C ARG A 145 -6.56 -26.44 -2.57
N ASP A 146 -7.61 -26.26 -1.78
CA ASP A 146 -8.96 -26.00 -2.27
C ASP A 146 -9.01 -24.79 -3.19
N TYR A 147 -8.28 -23.71 -2.87
CA TYR A 147 -8.15 -22.54 -3.73
C TYR A 147 -7.59 -22.89 -5.13
N TYR A 148 -6.53 -23.69 -5.19
CA TYR A 148 -5.91 -24.06 -6.48
C TYR A 148 -6.76 -25.05 -7.26
N ASP A 149 -7.33 -26.05 -6.57
CA ASP A 149 -8.14 -27.12 -7.16
C ASP A 149 -9.56 -26.66 -7.54
N SER A 150 -10.01 -25.50 -7.03
CA SER A 150 -11.27 -24.87 -7.39
C SER A 150 -11.40 -24.61 -8.89
N SER A 151 -12.53 -25.06 -9.46
CA SER A 151 -12.95 -24.67 -10.81
C SER A 151 -12.98 -23.15 -10.94
N PRO A 152 -12.46 -22.56 -12.04
CA PRO A 152 -12.48 -21.12 -12.25
C PRO A 152 -13.88 -20.49 -12.21
N ASP A 153 -14.89 -21.28 -12.56
CA ASP A 153 -16.28 -20.83 -12.79
C ASP A 153 -17.23 -21.19 -11.65
N ASP A 154 -16.76 -21.88 -10.60
CA ASP A 154 -17.59 -22.21 -9.44
C ASP A 154 -17.76 -20.98 -8.53
N PRO A 155 -18.97 -20.38 -8.46
CA PRO A 155 -19.22 -19.17 -7.69
C PRO A 155 -19.22 -19.41 -6.17
N THR A 156 -19.24 -20.66 -5.74
CA THR A 156 -19.26 -21.10 -4.34
C THR A 156 -17.90 -21.60 -3.85
N SER A 157 -16.88 -21.64 -4.72
CA SER A 157 -15.54 -22.12 -4.41
C SER A 157 -14.71 -21.21 -3.48
N VAL A 158 -13.62 -21.74 -2.89
CA VAL A 158 -12.63 -20.96 -2.12
C VAL A 158 -11.99 -19.86 -2.97
N LYS A 159 -11.76 -20.12 -4.27
CA LYS A 159 -11.28 -19.11 -5.21
C LYS A 159 -12.28 -17.97 -5.39
N SER A 160 -13.57 -18.29 -5.46
CA SER A 160 -14.65 -17.32 -5.54
C SER A 160 -14.79 -16.51 -4.24
N LEU A 161 -14.72 -17.18 -3.08
CA LEU A 161 -14.66 -16.55 -1.76
C LEU A 161 -13.56 -15.49 -1.69
N PHE A 162 -12.32 -15.85 -2.06
CA PHE A 162 -11.18 -14.93 -2.09
C PHE A 162 -11.42 -13.76 -3.04
N LYS A 163 -11.84 -14.03 -4.28
CA LYS A 163 -12.03 -12.98 -5.31
C LYS A 163 -13.12 -11.99 -4.92
N GLN A 164 -14.26 -12.47 -4.43
CA GLN A 164 -15.37 -11.62 -4.02
C GLN A 164 -15.02 -10.78 -2.79
N THR A 165 -14.29 -11.37 -1.84
CA THR A 165 -13.80 -10.64 -0.67
C THR A 165 -12.75 -9.59 -1.06
N ALA A 166 -11.84 -9.91 -1.98
CA ALA A 166 -10.87 -8.96 -2.51
C ALA A 166 -11.54 -7.78 -3.25
N ALA A 167 -12.63 -8.05 -3.98
CA ALA A 167 -13.39 -7.03 -4.72
C ALA A 167 -14.08 -6.00 -3.82
N LEU A 168 -14.34 -6.34 -2.55
CA LEU A 168 -14.92 -5.41 -1.57
C LEU A 168 -14.11 -4.13 -1.39
N ALA A 169 -12.80 -4.18 -1.63
CA ALA A 169 -11.94 -3.00 -1.56
C ALA A 169 -12.28 -1.90 -2.59
N PHE A 170 -13.10 -2.22 -3.60
CA PHE A 170 -13.50 -1.34 -4.70
C PHE A 170 -14.98 -0.95 -4.67
N MET A 171 -15.78 -1.57 -3.78
CA MET A 171 -17.22 -1.39 -3.79
C MET A 171 -17.66 -0.20 -2.93
N PRO A 172 -18.71 0.53 -3.35
CA PRO A 172 -19.27 1.60 -2.53
C PRO A 172 -19.95 1.04 -1.29
N MET A 173 -19.86 1.77 -0.18
CA MET A 173 -20.41 1.36 1.12
C MET A 173 -21.89 0.95 1.06
N SER A 174 -22.68 1.60 0.19
CA SER A 174 -24.10 1.31 0.00
C SER A 174 -24.38 -0.09 -0.57
N GLU A 175 -23.45 -0.67 -1.32
CA GLU A 175 -23.62 -1.97 -1.99
C GLU A 175 -23.06 -3.14 -1.17
N ILE A 176 -22.32 -2.84 -0.09
CA ILE A 176 -21.64 -3.88 0.70
C ILE A 176 -22.62 -4.69 1.55
N HIS A 177 -23.76 -4.10 1.92
CA HIS A 177 -24.82 -4.81 2.62
C HIS A 177 -25.38 -5.97 1.78
N ASP A 178 -25.64 -5.74 0.50
CA ASP A 178 -26.17 -6.74 -0.41
C ASP A 178 -25.18 -7.89 -0.65
N LEU A 179 -23.87 -7.61 -0.62
CA LEU A 179 -22.85 -8.65 -0.70
C LEU A 179 -22.74 -9.46 0.60
N TRP A 180 -22.91 -8.82 1.76
CA TRP A 180 -22.89 -9.51 3.06
C TRP A 180 -24.03 -10.54 3.14
N CYS A 181 -25.21 -10.21 2.61
CA CYS A 181 -26.33 -11.15 2.47
C CYS A 181 -26.01 -12.36 1.58
N GLY A 182 -25.00 -12.26 0.71
CA GLY A 182 -24.55 -13.32 -0.17
C GLY A 182 -23.44 -14.20 0.42
N ILE A 183 -23.05 -14.01 1.67
CA ILE A 183 -21.95 -14.76 2.31
C ILE A 183 -22.34 -16.20 2.64
N ASP A 184 -23.60 -16.44 3.03
CA ASP A 184 -24.11 -17.76 3.43
C ASP A 184 -23.89 -18.85 2.36
N LYS A 185 -23.74 -18.45 1.09
CA LYS A 185 -23.39 -19.37 0.00
C LYS A 185 -22.03 -20.06 0.20
N PHE A 186 -21.18 -19.54 1.09
CA PHE A 186 -19.87 -20.09 1.43
C PHE A 186 -19.87 -20.91 2.73
N ASP A 187 -21.02 -21.09 3.41
CA ASP A 187 -21.09 -21.80 4.70
C ASP A 187 -20.62 -23.26 4.64
N HIS A 188 -20.69 -23.86 3.45
CA HIS A 188 -20.21 -25.20 3.19
C HIS A 188 -18.66 -25.30 3.15
N ILE A 189 -17.95 -24.17 2.99
CA ILE A 189 -16.49 -24.12 3.03
C ILE A 189 -16.04 -24.14 4.50
N PRO A 190 -15.21 -25.13 4.92
CA PRO A 190 -14.62 -25.13 6.24
C PRO A 190 -13.86 -23.81 6.51
N HIS A 191 -14.01 -23.25 7.70
CA HIS A 191 -13.34 -22.02 8.12
C HIS A 191 -13.70 -20.73 7.34
N ALA A 192 -14.73 -20.75 6.47
CA ALA A 192 -15.19 -19.54 5.77
C ALA A 192 -15.56 -18.41 6.74
N GLN A 193 -16.30 -18.73 7.82
CA GLN A 193 -16.63 -17.72 8.85
C GLN A 193 -15.38 -17.08 9.45
N GLN A 194 -14.34 -17.88 9.78
CA GLN A 194 -13.09 -17.36 10.33
C GLN A 194 -12.34 -16.45 9.34
N PHE A 195 -12.48 -16.71 8.04
CA PHE A 195 -11.96 -15.83 6.99
C PHE A 195 -12.72 -14.50 6.93
N PHE A 196 -14.05 -14.53 7.02
CA PHE A 196 -14.90 -13.33 7.05
C PHE A 196 -14.74 -12.51 8.33
N ASP A 197 -14.60 -13.16 9.48
CA ASP A 197 -14.31 -12.49 10.75
C ASP A 197 -12.97 -11.76 10.65
N TYR A 198 -11.92 -12.43 10.13
CA TYR A 198 -10.64 -11.77 9.85
C TYR A 198 -10.79 -10.59 8.90
N PHE A 199 -11.54 -10.73 7.82
CA PHE A 199 -11.79 -9.63 6.90
C PHE A 199 -12.45 -8.44 7.61
N THR A 200 -13.45 -8.74 8.42
CA THR A 200 -14.26 -7.73 9.10
C THR A 200 -13.45 -6.99 10.16
N ASP A 201 -12.75 -7.72 11.00
CA ASP A 201 -11.97 -7.18 12.12
C ASP A 201 -10.73 -6.40 11.67
N THR A 202 -10.14 -6.84 10.56
CA THR A 202 -8.87 -6.29 10.06
C THR A 202 -9.11 -5.18 9.06
N TRP A 203 -9.96 -5.41 8.07
CA TRP A 203 -10.06 -4.56 6.90
C TRP A 203 -11.32 -3.69 6.93
N TRP A 204 -12.45 -4.24 7.38
CA TRP A 204 -13.72 -3.53 7.34
C TRP A 204 -13.89 -2.51 8.47
N MET A 205 -13.93 -2.98 9.72
CA MET A 205 -14.27 -2.13 10.88
C MET A 205 -13.29 -1.00 11.12
N LYS A 206 -12.08 -1.13 10.57
CA LYS A 206 -11.02 -0.18 10.77
C LYS A 206 -10.73 0.65 9.52
N ALA A 207 -11.39 0.41 8.38
CA ALA A 207 -11.16 1.18 7.16
C ALA A 207 -11.76 2.59 7.21
N VAL A 208 -11.07 3.53 6.55
CA VAL A 208 -11.62 4.82 6.15
C VAL A 208 -12.01 4.76 4.68
N TYR A 209 -13.25 5.12 4.37
CA TYR A 209 -13.80 5.08 3.01
C TYR A 209 -13.81 6.48 2.40
N PHE A 210 -13.44 6.55 1.12
CA PHE A 210 -13.52 7.78 0.33
C PHE A 210 -14.30 7.47 -0.95
N THR A 211 -15.27 8.32 -1.26
CA THR A 211 -16.04 8.23 -2.51
C THR A 211 -15.38 9.11 -3.56
N GLU A 212 -14.96 8.53 -4.68
CA GLU A 212 -14.56 9.31 -5.84
C GLU A 212 -15.80 9.76 -6.66
N PRO A 213 -15.71 10.85 -7.45
CA PRO A 213 -16.84 11.41 -8.21
C PRO A 213 -17.54 10.42 -9.15
N TYR A 214 -16.86 9.33 -9.51
CA TYR A 214 -17.35 8.28 -10.41
C TYR A 214 -17.88 7.04 -9.67
N GLY A 215 -18.13 7.13 -8.36
CA GLY A 215 -18.79 6.07 -7.58
C GLY A 215 -17.89 4.91 -7.15
N ILE A 216 -16.65 4.85 -7.62
CA ILE A 216 -15.69 3.84 -7.19
C ILE A 216 -15.12 4.26 -5.83
N THR A 217 -15.43 3.47 -4.80
CA THR A 217 -14.85 3.65 -3.47
C THR A 217 -13.58 2.81 -3.42
N ILE A 218 -12.42 3.47 -3.36
CA ILE A 218 -11.17 2.76 -3.11
C ILE A 218 -10.42 3.46 -1.96
N ILE A 219 -10.41 2.80 -0.80
CA ILE A 219 -9.23 2.12 -0.24
C ILE A 219 -9.21 2.19 1.30
N LEU A 220 -9.22 0.98 1.86
CA LEU A 220 -8.64 0.50 3.12
C LEU A 220 -7.49 1.35 3.67
N MET A 221 -7.76 2.48 4.30
CA MET A 221 -6.82 2.98 5.30
C MET A 221 -7.28 2.45 6.63
N VAL A 222 -6.58 1.43 7.10
CA VAL A 222 -6.92 0.82 8.36
C VAL A 222 -6.40 1.68 9.53
N GLN A 223 -7.30 2.22 10.35
CA GLN A 223 -6.92 2.89 11.59
C GLN A 223 -6.46 1.87 12.62
N GLY A 224 -5.28 2.09 13.21
CA GLY A 224 -4.81 1.30 14.36
C GLY A 224 -4.38 -0.13 14.05
N LEU A 225 -4.01 -0.45 12.80
CA LEU A 225 -3.37 -1.73 12.50
C LEU A 225 -1.85 -1.64 12.59
N GLN A 226 -1.27 -2.50 13.42
CA GLN A 226 0.07 -3.03 13.19
C GLN A 226 -0.07 -4.36 12.44
N MET A 227 0.27 -4.35 11.16
CA MET A 227 0.47 -5.58 10.40
C MET A 227 1.90 -5.61 9.89
N ASP A 228 2.63 -6.66 10.23
CA ASP A 228 3.69 -7.13 9.35
C ASP A 228 3.01 -7.55 8.05
N TRP A 229 3.48 -7.05 6.91
CA TRP A 229 3.03 -7.51 5.58
C TRP A 229 3.32 -9.02 5.38
N ARG A 230 4.14 -9.64 6.24
CA ARG A 230 4.27 -11.10 6.40
C ARG A 230 3.11 -11.73 7.20
N GLY A 231 2.06 -10.98 7.51
CA GLY A 231 0.83 -11.37 8.19
C GLY A 231 0.98 -11.73 9.67
N GLY A 232 1.90 -11.09 10.38
CA GLY A 232 1.86 -11.06 11.85
C GLY A 232 1.14 -9.79 12.29
N ILE A 233 0.18 -9.89 13.22
CA ILE A 233 -0.18 -8.73 14.04
C ILE A 233 1.08 -8.44 14.86
N ILE A 234 1.65 -7.25 14.71
CA ILE A 234 2.75 -6.82 15.57
C ILE A 234 2.05 -6.14 16.76
N ASP A 235 2.23 -6.63 17.97
CA ASP A 235 1.80 -5.89 19.17
C ASP A 235 2.69 -4.64 19.40
#